data_AF-A0A8T8E0K7-F1
#
_entry.id   AF-A0A8T8E0K7-F1
#
_cell.length_a   1.000
_cell.length_b   1.000
_cell.length_c   1.000
_cell.angle_alpha   90.00
_cell.angle_beta   90.00
_cell.angle_gamma   90.00
#
_symmetry.space_group_name_H-M   'P 1'
#
loop_
_entity.id
_entity.type
_entity.pdbx_description
1 polymer ?
#
loop_
_entity_poly.entity_id
_entity_poly.type
_entity_poly.pdbx_seq_one_letter_code
_entity_poly.pdbx_strand_id
1 'polypeptide(L)'
;MATNSTASETILDVREIDGPPFDDIVAALEELPADGRLHLIAPFEPKPLYEVLETRGFEHKVERSETSEGASGDAASRETERRDVWHVVIEHA
;
A
#
# COMPACT_ATOMS: atom_id res chain seq x y z
N MET A 1 -14.72 8.01 26.27
CA MET A 1 -14.83 8.68 24.96
C MET A 1 -13.42 8.75 24.40
N ALA A 2 -13.02 7.79 23.56
CA ALA A 2 -11.69 7.78 22.97
C ALA A 2 -11.67 8.78 21.81
N THR A 3 -10.83 9.81 21.93
CA THR A 3 -10.59 10.81 20.89
C THR A 3 -9.66 10.20 19.84
N ASN A 4 -10.21 9.49 18.86
CA ASN A 4 -9.48 9.32 17.61
C ASN A 4 -9.65 10.62 16.83
N SER A 5 -8.66 11.49 16.99
CA SER A 5 -8.40 12.63 16.13
C SER A 5 -8.65 12.25 14.67
N THR A 6 -9.32 13.15 13.97
CA THR A 6 -9.70 13.10 12.56
C THR A 6 -8.48 12.99 11.64
N ALA A 7 -7.82 11.83 11.59
CA ALA A 7 -6.83 11.52 10.57
C ALA A 7 -7.60 11.20 9.29
N SER A 8 -7.38 11.96 8.23
CA SER A 8 -8.00 11.76 6.92
C SER A 8 -7.37 10.54 6.25
N GLU A 9 -7.82 9.36 6.65
CA GLU A 9 -7.41 8.09 6.05
C GLU A 9 -8.26 7.82 4.80
N THR A 10 -7.59 7.74 3.65
CA THR A 10 -8.20 7.34 2.38
C THR A 10 -7.80 5.89 2.12
N ILE A 11 -8.77 5.00 1.88
CA ILE A 11 -8.49 3.59 1.56
C ILE A 11 -8.73 3.39 0.07
N LEU A 12 -7.74 2.87 -0.65
CA LEU A 12 -7.82 2.55 -2.07
C LEU A 12 -7.59 1.05 -2.27
N ASP A 13 -8.66 0.32 -2.56
CA ASP A 13 -8.58 -1.11 -2.89
C ASP A 13 -8.43 -1.27 -4.40
N VAL A 14 -7.29 -1.81 -4.82
CA VAL A 14 -7.00 -1.97 -6.26
C VAL A 14 -7.39 -3.35 -6.80
N ARG A 15 -7.99 -4.20 -5.96
CA ARG A 15 -8.51 -5.51 -6.37
C ARG A 15 -9.87 -5.40 -7.04
N GLU A 16 -10.60 -4.33 -6.76
CA GLU A 16 -11.91 -4.03 -7.34
C GLU A 16 -11.85 -3.10 -8.58
N ILE A 17 -10.68 -2.54 -8.88
CA ILE A 17 -10.47 -1.68 -10.04
C ILE A 17 -10.18 -2.53 -11.29
N ASP A 18 -11.02 -2.38 -12.31
CA ASP A 18 -10.82 -3.01 -13.62
C ASP A 18 -9.87 -2.14 -14.46
N GLY A 19 -8.56 -2.26 -14.23
CA GLY A 19 -7.55 -1.42 -14.91
C GLY A 19 -6.19 -1.36 -14.23
N PRO A 20 -5.24 -0.57 -14.77
CA PRO A 20 -3.94 -0.34 -14.15
C PRO A 20 -4.11 0.57 -12.92
N PRO A 21 -3.90 0.06 -11.70
CA PRO A 21 -4.23 0.82 -10.49
C PRO A 21 -3.23 1.92 -10.15
N PHE A 22 -2.16 2.06 -10.94
CA PHE A 22 -1.14 3.08 -10.75
C PHE A 22 -1.72 4.49 -10.85
N ASP A 23 -2.62 4.72 -11.79
CA ASP A 23 -3.19 6.05 -12.05
C ASP A 23 -4.09 6.48 -10.90
N ASP A 24 -4.98 5.61 -10.41
CA ASP A 24 -5.82 5.86 -9.24
C ASP A 24 -4.99 6.13 -7.97
N ILE A 25 -3.89 5.40 -7.77
CA ILE A 25 -3.01 5.63 -6.62
C ILE A 25 -2.36 7.01 -6.72
N VAL A 26 -1.82 7.35 -7.89
CA VAL A 26 -1.18 8.65 -8.12
C VAL A 26 -2.20 9.79 -7.96
N ALA A 27 -3.40 9.65 -8.53
CA ALA A 27 -4.47 10.61 -8.37
C ALA A 27 -4.87 10.78 -6.91
N ALA A 28 -5.08 9.67 -6.18
CA ALA A 28 -5.41 9.70 -4.76
C ALA A 28 -4.32 10.35 -3.91
N LEU A 29 -3.04 10.17 -4.27
CA LEU A 29 -1.91 10.85 -3.61
C LEU A 29 -1.87 12.35 -3.91
N GLU A 30 -2.20 12.76 -5.13
CA GLU A 30 -2.28 14.19 -5.51
C GLU A 30 -3.46 14.90 -4.84
N GLU A 31 -4.54 14.17 -4.58
CA GLU A 31 -5.71 14.65 -3.85
C GLU A 31 -5.59 14.52 -2.32
N LEU A 32 -4.57 13.80 -1.83
CA LEU A 32 -4.34 13.57 -0.40
C LEU A 32 -3.90 14.87 0.30
N PRO A 33 -4.51 15.26 1.43
CA PRO A 33 -4.04 16.40 2.22
C PRO A 33 -2.71 16.07 2.92
N ALA A 34 -1.96 17.10 3.30
CA ALA A 34 -0.66 16.96 3.97
C ALA A 34 -0.70 16.17 5.29
N ASP A 35 -1.81 16.25 6.03
CA ASP A 35 -2.07 15.46 7.26
C ASP A 35 -2.86 14.16 6.99
N GLY A 36 -3.05 13.82 5.72
CA GLY A 36 -3.76 12.63 5.27
C GLY A 36 -2.82 11.45 5.06
N ARG A 37 -3.40 10.24 5.10
CA ARG A 37 -2.70 9.00 4.76
C ARG A 37 -3.50 8.18 3.77
N LEU A 38 -2.83 7.59 2.79
CA LEU A 38 -3.44 6.72 1.79
C LEU A 38 -3.10 5.26 2.11
N HIS A 39 -4.13 4.45 2.36
CA HIS A 39 -4.00 3.01 2.56
C HIS A 39 -4.37 2.28 1.27
N LEU A 40 -3.36 1.81 0.56
CA LEU A 40 -3.46 1.04 -0.65
C LEU A 40 -3.52 -0.47 -0.34
N ILE A 41 -4.55 -1.16 -0.84
CA ILE A 41 -4.72 -2.61 -0.73
C ILE A 41 -4.52 -3.24 -2.10
N ALA A 42 -3.37 -3.88 -2.32
CA ALA A 42 -3.01 -4.50 -3.59
C ALA A 42 -2.91 -6.03 -3.50
N PRO A 43 -3.37 -6.78 -4.53
CA PRO A 43 -3.17 -8.23 -4.59
C PRO A 43 -1.78 -8.62 -5.13
N PHE A 44 -0.90 -7.65 -5.37
CA PHE A 44 0.45 -7.84 -5.91
C PHE A 44 1.40 -6.79 -5.33
N GLU A 45 2.70 -7.07 -5.38
CA GLU A 45 3.74 -6.15 -4.91
C GLU A 45 3.88 -4.95 -5.87
N PRO A 46 3.61 -3.71 -5.42
CA PRO A 46 3.65 -2.52 -6.27
C PRO A 46 5.09 -1.98 -6.43
N LYS A 47 6.01 -2.82 -6.92
CA LYS A 47 7.41 -2.42 -7.20
C LYS A 47 7.58 -1.10 -7.97
N PRO A 48 6.84 -0.84 -9.07
CA PRO A 48 7.01 0.41 -9.81
C PRO A 48 6.54 1.66 -9.05
N LEU A 49 5.77 1.52 -7.97
CA LEU A 49 5.36 2.67 -7.15
C LEU A 49 6.44 3.13 -6.18
N TYR A 50 7.33 2.23 -5.73
CA TYR A 50 8.38 2.59 -4.79
C TYR A 50 9.28 3.70 -5.37
N GLU A 51 9.70 3.57 -6.63
CA GLU A 51 10.51 4.60 -7.31
C GLU A 51 9.82 5.97 -7.36
N VAL A 52 8.50 5.99 -7.56
CA VAL A 52 7.72 7.24 -7.63
C VAL A 52 7.56 7.87 -6.25
N LEU A 53 7.33 7.06 -5.21
CA LEU A 53 7.19 7.52 -3.84
C LEU A 53 8.50 8.11 -3.31
N GLU A 54 9.62 7.42 -3.55
CA GLU A 54 10.96 7.91 -3.21
C GLU A 54 11.31 9.21 -3.94
N THR A 55 11.00 9.29 -5.24
CA THR A 55 11.26 10.49 -6.05
C THR A 55 10.46 11.70 -5.55
N ARG A 56 9.22 11.47 -5.12
CA ARG A 56 8.31 12.52 -4.65
C ARG A 56 8.50 12.86 -3.17
N GLY A 57 9.27 12.08 -2.42
CA GLY A 57 9.53 12.30 -1.00
C GLY A 57 8.35 11.90 -0.11
N PHE A 58 7.62 10.85 -0.46
CA PHE A 58 6.57 10.29 0.39
C PHE A 58 7.11 9.12 1.21
N GLU A 59 6.71 9.04 2.48
CA GLU A 59 6.95 7.85 3.28
C GLU A 59 5.93 6.79 2.89
N HIS A 60 6.40 5.55 2.71
CA HIS A 60 5.54 4.42 2.41
C HIS A 60 5.90 3.22 3.27
N LYS A 61 4.88 2.64 3.89
CA LYS A 61 5.00 1.49 4.77
C LYS A 61 4.25 0.31 4.17
N VAL A 62 4.98 -0.74 3.85
CA VAL A 62 4.43 -1.96 3.25
C VAL A 62 4.32 -3.04 4.32
N GLU A 63 3.10 -3.50 4.58
CA GLU A 63 2.83 -4.61 5.49
C GLU A 63 2.20 -5.77 4.72
N ARG A 64 2.87 -6.93 4.80
CA ARG A 64 2.36 -8.19 4.27
C ARG A 64 1.70 -8.93 5.42
N SER A 65 0.41 -9.22 5.31
CA SER A 65 -0.25 -10.09 6.28
C SER A 65 0.08 -11.55 5.97
N GLU A 66 1.30 -11.95 6.33
CA GLU A 66 1.67 -13.36 6.39
C GLU A 66 1.16 -13.87 7.73
N THR A 67 0.21 -14.82 7.74
CA THR A 67 -0.09 -15.56 8.97
C THR A 67 1.24 -16.15 9.47
N SER A 68 1.66 -15.64 10.63
CA SER A 68 2.91 -15.88 11.34
C SER A 68 3.45 -17.31 11.19
N GLU A 69 4.67 -17.42 10.67
CA GLU A 69 5.83 -18.13 11.26
C GLU A 69 6.87 -18.38 10.15
N GLY A 70 8.00 -17.68 10.20
CA GLY A 70 9.17 -18.01 9.38
C GLY A 70 9.84 -16.83 8.68
N ALA A 71 10.43 -15.90 9.43
CA ALA A 71 11.54 -15.13 8.90
C ALA A 71 12.76 -16.06 8.80
N SER A 72 13.06 -16.57 7.59
CA SER A 72 14.40 -16.81 7.05
C SER A 72 14.33 -17.79 5.88
N GLY A 73 14.62 -17.30 4.67
CA GLY A 73 14.99 -18.15 3.54
C GLY A 73 14.33 -17.74 2.22
N ASP A 74 15.16 -17.36 1.26
CA ASP A 74 14.97 -17.50 -0.19
C ASP A 74 13.66 -18.18 -0.62
N ALA A 75 12.71 -17.40 -1.15
CA ALA A 75 11.45 -17.90 -1.70
C ALA A 75 11.24 -17.43 -3.14
N ALA A 76 12.27 -17.55 -3.98
CA ALA A 76 12.04 -17.72 -5.41
C ALA A 76 11.73 -19.21 -5.63
N SER A 77 10.48 -19.52 -5.98
CA SER A 77 9.94 -20.87 -6.26
C SER A 77 9.21 -21.51 -5.08
N ARG A 78 7.90 -21.25 -4.99
CA ARG A 78 6.84 -22.28 -4.94
C ARG A 78 5.47 -21.61 -4.79
N GLU A 79 4.60 -21.93 -5.76
CA GLU A 79 3.15 -22.02 -5.61
C GLU A 79 2.33 -20.72 -5.49
N THR A 80 2.10 -20.16 -6.67
CA THR A 80 1.03 -19.24 -7.07
C THR A 80 -0.36 -19.71 -6.62
N GLU A 81 -0.72 -19.61 -5.34
CA GLU A 81 -2.12 -19.41 -4.91
C GLU A 81 -2.27 -18.96 -3.44
N ARG A 82 -1.27 -18.27 -2.88
CA ARG A 82 -1.48 -17.47 -1.67
C ARG A 82 -2.05 -16.14 -2.14
N ARG A 83 -3.26 -15.80 -1.72
CA ARG A 83 -3.80 -14.44 -1.90
C ARG A 83 -3.11 -13.50 -0.92
N ASP A 84 -1.82 -13.29 -1.13
CA ASP A 84 -1.04 -12.35 -0.34
C ASP A 84 -1.58 -10.96 -0.62
N VAL A 85 -2.22 -10.37 0.39
CA VAL A 85 -2.72 -9.00 0.31
C VAL A 85 -1.65 -8.08 0.88
N TRP A 86 -1.26 -7.13 0.04
CA TRP A 86 -0.28 -6.11 0.36
C TRP A 86 -1.01 -4.86 0.86
N HIS A 87 -0.70 -4.46 2.08
CA HIS A 87 -1.19 -3.23 2.68
C HIS A 87 -0.07 -2.20 2.61
N VAL A 88 -0.23 -1.18 1.77
CA VAL A 88 0.74 -0.09 1.62
C VAL A 88 0.14 1.18 2.19
N VAL A 89 0.72 1.73 3.25
CA VAL A 89 0.32 3.01 3.83
C VAL A 89 1.28 4.07 3.31
N ILE A 90 0.76 5.13 2.71
CA ILE A 90 1.55 6.23 2.14
C ILE A 90 1.16 7.51 2.86
N GLU A 91 2.16 8.27 3.30
CA GLU A 91 1.99 9.54 4.02
C GLU A 91 3.06 10.54 3.59
N HIS A 92 2.81 11.83 3.81
CA HIS A 92 3.79 12.88 3.54
C HIS A 92 4.97 12.76 4.54
N ALA A 93 6.20 12.80 4.01
CA ALA A 93 7.44 12.86 4.80
C ALA A 93 7.71 14.26 5.38
#